data_AF-A0A4U0H1F8-F1
#
_entry.id   AF-A0A4U0H1F8-F1
#
_cell.length_a   1.000
_cell.length_b   1.000
_cell.length_c   1.000
_cell.angle_alpha   90.00
_cell.angle_beta   90.00
_cell.angle_gamma   90.00
#
_symmetry.space_group_name_H-M   'P 1'
#
loop_
_entity.id
_entity.type
_entity.pdbx_description
1 polymer ?
#
loop_
_entity_poly.entity_id
_entity_poly.type
_entity_poly.pdbx_seq_one_letter_code
_entity_poly.pdbx_strand_id
1 'polypeptide(L)'
;MRPGGDPAMQFRSSVALAALALLLAACGGSDTGAEKMALRDDGWVGVWAAAPYGPYPAGPLSSALPIDPLGFTTYFPDNQASDQSFRMVVHPTRGGSTLRIRLSNLMGTQPVHFEPVRIARRAAGPALVPGTDTAVPFGGADGVTIAPGAEAISDAVALSFADGDDLAISFRVVGNSGPMTWHAVSFGLNYVSLPGGGDVTLDPTGAQFTQVSVGWFFVSGVDVLAPESDGAIVTLGDSITDGAYEVPETNTRWPDFLAQRLDTAGVDMAVLNQGINSNTVTEAAVFDGEVFKGPAAEARFDRDVLGRSGVRAIVIFEGTNDLTSGINGDAVYAGLRRLADRAQAAGLCVVMGTLMPRDDLIFGWDRATMEAERQTVNARIRADANLEGLADFDAVMSNPIDPTRPNPLYYSPDLLHPTSIGFQVMANAVPLEALVPPPLGRCPR
;
A
#
# COMPACT_ATOMS: atom_id res chain seq x y z
N MET A 1 -48.24 9.24 52.49
CA MET A 1 -49.48 10.02 52.28
C MET A 1 -49.08 11.41 51.78
N ARG A 2 -49.51 11.81 50.58
CA ARG A 2 -49.71 13.24 50.25
C ARG A 2 -51.00 13.70 50.96
N PRO A 3 -51.12 14.98 51.34
CA PRO A 3 -51.67 16.03 50.46
C PRO A 3 -50.84 17.33 50.56
N GLY A 4 -50.86 18.33 49.68
CA GLY A 4 -51.95 18.92 48.89
C GLY A 4 -52.32 20.28 49.50
N GLY A 5 -52.25 21.38 48.72
CA GLY A 5 -52.96 22.64 49.02
C GLY A 5 -52.15 23.95 48.99
N ASP A 6 -52.22 24.64 47.86
CA ASP A 6 -51.93 26.07 47.56
C ASP A 6 -52.90 27.03 48.32
N PRO A 7 -52.79 28.40 48.36
CA PRO A 7 -52.75 29.26 47.14
C PRO A 7 -52.14 30.71 47.21
N ALA A 8 -51.78 31.20 46.01
CA ALA A 8 -52.08 32.51 45.36
C ALA A 8 -51.71 33.90 45.96
N MET A 9 -50.98 34.72 45.16
CA MET A 9 -51.39 36.02 44.55
C MET A 9 -50.18 36.71 43.86
N GLN A 10 -50.14 36.79 42.52
CA GLN A 10 -50.58 37.88 41.62
C GLN A 10 -49.72 39.16 41.61
N PHE A 11 -49.11 39.46 40.45
CA PHE A 11 -49.15 40.75 39.73
C PHE A 11 -48.64 40.46 38.27
N ARG A 12 -49.54 40.40 37.27
CA ARG A 12 -49.82 41.41 36.21
C ARG A 12 -48.57 41.91 35.46
N SER A 13 -48.52 42.14 34.15
CA SER A 13 -49.34 41.89 32.95
C SER A 13 -48.50 42.48 31.80
N SER A 14 -48.32 41.80 30.67
CA SER A 14 -47.98 42.45 29.38
C SER A 14 -48.42 41.56 28.20
N VAL A 15 -49.49 42.03 27.57
CA VAL A 15 -50.15 41.68 26.29
C VAL A 15 -49.30 42.27 25.13
N ALA A 16 -49.29 41.89 23.85
CA ALA A 16 -49.61 40.68 23.07
C ALA A 16 -49.14 40.93 21.61
N LEU A 17 -48.95 39.84 20.87
CA LEU A 17 -49.13 39.60 19.42
C LEU A 17 -48.62 40.60 18.36
N ALA A 18 -47.80 40.08 17.43
CA ALA A 18 -48.16 40.08 16.02
C ALA A 18 -47.50 38.89 15.29
N ALA A 19 -48.33 38.09 14.64
CA ALA A 19 -47.93 36.99 13.76
C ALA A 19 -47.54 37.52 12.38
N LEU A 20 -46.53 36.91 11.75
CA LEU A 20 -46.46 36.88 10.29
C LEU A 20 -45.85 35.54 9.83
N ALA A 21 -46.74 34.69 9.32
CA ALA A 21 -46.37 33.52 8.54
C ALA A 21 -46.12 33.96 7.09
N LEU A 22 -44.99 33.54 6.52
CA LEU A 22 -44.76 33.51 5.09
C LEU A 22 -44.08 32.18 4.76
N LEU A 23 -44.92 31.21 4.42
CA LEU A 23 -44.57 30.00 3.67
C LEU A 23 -44.51 30.38 2.19
N LEU A 24 -43.33 30.29 1.58
CA LEU A 24 -43.20 30.05 0.14
C LEU A 24 -42.10 29.01 -0.06
N ALA A 25 -42.52 27.90 -0.64
CA ALA A 25 -41.71 26.77 -1.05
C ALA A 25 -40.69 27.18 -2.12
N ALA A 26 -39.46 26.71 -1.98
CA ALA A 26 -38.54 26.51 -3.10
C ALA A 26 -37.99 25.09 -3.01
N CYS A 27 -38.06 24.42 -4.15
CA CYS A 27 -37.92 23.00 -4.36
C CYS A 27 -36.58 22.40 -3.97
N GLY A 28 -36.66 21.14 -3.51
CA GLY A 28 -35.73 20.04 -3.74
C GLY A 28 -34.37 20.33 -4.36
N GLY A 29 -33.34 20.06 -3.58
CA GLY A 29 -31.97 19.84 -4.00
C GLY A 29 -31.27 19.01 -2.94
N SER A 30 -31.62 17.72 -2.88
CA SER A 30 -30.83 16.72 -2.17
C SER A 30 -29.55 16.48 -2.96
N ASP A 31 -28.55 17.33 -2.80
CA ASP A 31 -27.19 17.03 -3.23
C ASP A 31 -26.55 16.09 -2.20
N THR A 32 -26.98 14.83 -2.21
CA THR A 32 -26.08 13.73 -1.92
C THR A 32 -25.14 13.57 -3.12
N GLY A 33 -24.25 14.53 -3.29
CA GLY A 33 -23.16 14.45 -4.25
C GLY A 33 -22.10 13.53 -3.68
N ALA A 34 -22.22 12.23 -3.94
CA ALA A 34 -21.03 11.43 -4.15
C ALA A 34 -20.37 12.01 -5.41
N GLU A 35 -19.51 13.03 -5.24
CA GLU A 35 -18.57 13.39 -6.28
C GLU A 35 -17.82 12.10 -6.62
N LYS A 36 -18.05 11.58 -7.82
CA LYS A 36 -17.16 10.57 -8.39
C LYS A 36 -15.76 11.11 -8.21
N MET A 37 -14.94 10.43 -7.41
CA MET A 37 -13.54 10.77 -7.25
C MET A 37 -12.87 10.47 -8.60
N ALA A 38 -13.01 11.39 -9.55
CA ALA A 38 -12.40 11.27 -10.86
C ALA A 38 -10.89 11.24 -10.65
N LEU A 39 -10.22 10.32 -11.34
CA LEU A 39 -8.77 10.24 -11.33
C LEU A 39 -8.20 11.61 -11.69
N ARG A 40 -7.39 12.16 -10.79
CA ARG A 40 -6.73 13.46 -11.04
C ARG A 40 -5.66 13.24 -12.09
N ASP A 41 -5.74 14.00 -13.17
CA ASP A 41 -4.70 14.06 -14.19
C ASP A 41 -3.94 15.38 -14.08
N ASP A 42 -3.08 15.45 -13.05
CA ASP A 42 -2.22 16.60 -12.76
C ASP A 42 -0.80 16.42 -13.34
N GLY A 43 -0.62 15.43 -14.22
CA GLY A 43 0.66 15.06 -14.83
C GLY A 43 1.60 14.30 -13.91
N TRP A 44 1.21 14.01 -12.66
CA TRP A 44 2.02 13.21 -11.74
C TRP A 44 1.68 11.73 -11.87
N VAL A 45 2.71 10.89 -11.89
CA VAL A 45 2.63 9.44 -11.94
C VAL A 45 3.38 8.86 -10.76
N GLY A 46 2.72 8.01 -9.96
CA GLY A 46 3.40 7.25 -8.92
C GLY A 46 4.37 6.26 -9.55
N VAL A 47 5.62 6.24 -9.08
CA VAL A 47 6.68 5.31 -9.58
C VAL A 47 7.14 4.31 -8.54
N TRP A 48 6.79 4.55 -7.28
CA TRP A 48 6.98 3.62 -6.18
C TRP A 48 5.91 3.90 -5.12
N ALA A 49 5.42 2.85 -4.47
CA ALA A 49 4.52 2.95 -3.33
C ALA A 49 4.72 1.76 -2.40
N ALA A 50 4.33 1.95 -1.14
CA ALA A 50 4.15 0.87 -0.17
C ALA A 50 2.92 1.17 0.68
N ALA A 51 2.11 0.16 0.93
CA ALA A 51 0.90 0.30 1.73
C ALA A 51 1.27 0.43 3.22
N PRO A 52 0.74 1.43 3.95
CA PRO A 52 0.87 1.47 5.39
C PRO A 52 0.26 0.23 6.03
N TYR A 53 1.09 -0.59 6.65
CA TYR A 53 0.69 -1.85 7.28
C TYR A 53 -0.05 -1.55 8.59
N GLY A 54 0.65 -0.93 9.53
CA GLY A 54 0.24 -0.78 10.93
C GLY A 54 1.07 0.23 11.71
N PRO A 55 0.83 0.39 13.02
CA PRO A 55 1.80 0.98 13.92
C PRO A 55 2.94 -0.02 14.17
N TYR A 56 4.19 0.41 14.07
CA TYR A 56 5.34 -0.40 14.51
C TYR A 56 5.16 -0.83 15.98
N PRO A 57 5.45 -2.10 16.35
CA PRO A 57 6.06 -3.15 15.55
C PRO A 57 5.04 -4.16 14.98
N ALA A 58 3.76 -3.78 14.83
CA ALA A 58 2.73 -4.70 14.36
C ALA A 58 3.06 -5.22 12.95
N GLY A 59 3.19 -6.54 12.81
CA GLY A 59 3.53 -7.22 11.56
C GLY A 59 3.65 -8.75 11.73
N PRO A 60 3.64 -9.54 10.65
CA PRO A 60 3.70 -11.01 10.75
C PRO A 60 5.06 -11.51 11.24
N LEU A 61 6.14 -10.80 10.88
CA LEU A 61 7.49 -11.13 11.32
C LEU A 61 7.77 -10.76 12.78
N SER A 62 6.99 -9.86 13.41
CA SER A 62 7.12 -9.62 14.86
C SER A 62 6.61 -10.79 15.70
N SER A 63 5.75 -11.65 15.13
CA SER A 63 5.14 -12.80 15.80
C SER A 63 5.70 -14.16 15.35
N ALA A 64 6.12 -14.30 14.09
CA ALA A 64 6.51 -15.60 13.52
C ALA A 64 7.99 -15.95 13.75
N LEU A 65 8.84 -14.96 14.01
CA LEU A 65 10.28 -15.16 14.20
C LEU A 65 10.72 -14.34 15.43
N PRO A 66 10.97 -14.95 16.61
CA PRO A 66 11.46 -14.24 17.80
C PRO A 66 12.89 -13.68 17.62
N ILE A 67 13.42 -13.76 16.40
CA ILE A 67 14.71 -13.29 15.94
C ILE A 67 14.46 -12.91 14.48
N ASP A 68 14.74 -11.68 14.08
CA ASP A 68 14.86 -11.36 12.65
C ASP A 68 15.68 -12.47 11.98
N PRO A 69 15.16 -13.19 10.96
CA PRO A 69 15.88 -14.29 10.32
C PRO A 69 17.22 -13.85 9.71
N LEU A 70 17.42 -12.53 9.55
CA LEU A 70 18.66 -11.90 9.10
C LEU A 70 19.47 -11.27 10.24
N GLY A 71 18.94 -11.21 11.47
CA GLY A 71 19.61 -10.68 12.65
C GLY A 71 19.70 -9.14 12.74
N PHE A 72 18.96 -8.40 11.92
CA PHE A 72 18.87 -6.93 11.95
C PHE A 72 17.81 -6.46 12.95
N THR A 73 18.15 -6.43 14.23
CA THR A 73 17.27 -5.79 15.22
C THR A 73 17.47 -4.28 15.19
N THR A 74 16.53 -3.55 14.60
CA THR A 74 16.42 -2.10 14.84
C THR A 74 15.82 -1.87 16.22
N TYR A 75 16.49 -1.07 17.04
CA TYR A 75 16.05 -0.72 18.39
C TYR A 75 15.27 0.59 18.40
N PHE A 76 13.99 0.49 18.74
CA PHE A 76 13.08 1.62 18.96
C PHE A 76 12.51 1.53 20.38
N PRO A 77 13.09 2.25 21.37
CA PRO A 77 12.52 2.33 22.71
C PRO A 77 11.04 2.71 22.64
N ASP A 78 10.20 2.00 23.41
CA ASP A 78 8.76 2.24 23.47
C ASP A 78 8.03 2.18 22.10
N ASN A 79 8.61 1.48 21.12
CA ASN A 79 8.08 1.34 19.76
C ASN A 79 7.88 2.68 19.01
N GLN A 80 8.75 3.64 19.27
CA GLN A 80 8.72 4.97 18.65
C GLN A 80 10.11 5.41 18.17
N ALA A 81 10.13 6.38 17.27
CA ALA A 81 11.32 7.16 16.99
C ALA A 81 11.56 8.17 18.13
N SER A 82 12.83 8.41 18.45
CA SER A 82 13.22 9.44 19.41
C SER A 82 14.42 10.22 18.86
N ASP A 83 14.15 11.42 18.35
CA ASP A 83 15.11 12.38 17.80
C ASP A 83 16.25 11.74 16.98
N GLN A 84 15.90 11.14 15.85
CA GLN A 84 16.81 10.28 15.08
C GLN A 84 16.51 10.32 13.57
N SER A 85 17.49 9.91 12.77
CA SER A 85 17.41 9.90 11.32
C SER A 85 17.10 8.51 10.76
N PHE A 86 16.39 8.52 9.65
CA PHE A 86 15.98 7.38 8.85
C PHE A 86 16.49 7.57 7.42
N ARG A 87 16.87 6.49 6.75
CA ARG A 87 17.22 6.44 5.33
C ARG A 87 16.53 5.23 4.71
N MET A 88 15.41 5.51 4.05
CA MET A 88 14.54 4.53 3.42
C MET A 88 14.94 4.36 1.95
N VAL A 89 15.33 3.15 1.58
CA VAL A 89 15.72 2.81 0.20
C VAL A 89 14.50 2.35 -0.56
N VAL A 90 14.20 2.96 -1.71
CA VAL A 90 13.06 2.64 -2.55
C VAL A 90 13.53 2.32 -3.97
N HIS A 91 12.78 1.47 -4.68
CA HIS A 91 13.07 1.03 -6.04
C HIS A 91 11.96 1.48 -7.00
N PRO A 92 12.03 2.71 -7.54
CA PRO A 92 11.10 3.16 -8.57
C PRO A 92 11.09 2.27 -9.80
N THR A 93 9.90 1.95 -10.28
CA THR A 93 9.69 1.12 -11.48
C THR A 93 9.73 1.93 -12.78
N ARG A 94 9.84 3.26 -12.66
CA ARG A 94 9.98 4.21 -13.78
C ARG A 94 10.86 5.38 -13.34
N GLY A 95 11.76 5.79 -14.22
CA GLY A 95 12.65 6.94 -14.06
C GLY A 95 11.95 8.29 -14.17
N GLY A 96 12.71 9.35 -13.93
CA GLY A 96 12.23 10.73 -14.03
C GLY A 96 13.29 11.75 -13.65
N SER A 97 12.98 13.03 -13.88
CA SER A 97 13.87 14.16 -13.56
C SER A 97 13.30 15.15 -12.56
N THR A 98 12.01 15.05 -12.26
CA THR A 98 11.31 15.88 -11.28
C THR A 98 10.36 15.00 -10.51
N LEU A 99 10.53 14.98 -9.18
CA LEU A 99 9.81 14.07 -8.30
C LEU A 99 9.24 14.79 -7.09
N ARG A 100 8.33 14.12 -6.40
CA ARG A 100 7.84 14.47 -5.04
C ARG A 100 7.70 13.18 -4.24
N ILE A 101 7.77 13.27 -2.93
CA ILE A 101 7.60 12.11 -2.04
C ILE A 101 6.34 12.24 -1.20
N ARG A 102 5.89 11.11 -0.66
CA ARG A 102 4.78 11.05 0.30
C ARG A 102 5.27 10.52 1.64
N LEU A 103 5.10 11.34 2.67
CA LEU A 103 5.30 10.94 4.06
C LEU A 103 3.96 10.69 4.75
N SER A 104 3.93 9.76 5.70
CA SER A 104 2.70 9.21 6.25
C SER A 104 2.76 9.09 7.76
N ASN A 105 1.72 9.58 8.43
CA ASN A 105 1.44 9.38 9.85
C ASN A 105 0.05 8.74 10.05
N LEU A 106 -0.37 7.90 9.10
CA LEU A 106 -1.70 7.30 9.07
C LEU A 106 -2.01 6.40 10.29
N MET A 107 -0.99 5.71 10.81
CA MET A 107 -1.10 4.79 11.94
C MET A 107 -0.58 5.38 13.25
N GLY A 108 -0.17 6.65 13.25
CA GLY A 108 0.30 7.34 14.46
C GLY A 108 -0.84 7.89 15.30
N THR A 109 -0.53 8.20 16.55
CA THR A 109 -1.50 8.71 17.55
C THR A 109 -1.24 10.16 17.97
N GLN A 110 -0.14 10.76 17.51
CA GLN A 110 0.21 12.16 17.73
C GLN A 110 0.91 12.78 16.51
N PRO A 111 1.00 14.12 16.40
CA PRO A 111 1.73 14.75 15.30
C PRO A 111 3.20 14.33 15.25
N VAL A 112 3.71 14.05 14.07
CA VAL A 112 5.13 13.72 13.85
C VAL A 112 5.77 14.82 13.03
N HIS A 113 6.90 15.34 13.51
CA HIS A 113 7.67 16.38 12.83
C HIS A 113 8.89 15.77 12.14
N PHE A 114 8.99 15.99 10.84
CA PHE A 114 10.09 15.55 9.98
C PHE A 114 10.92 16.75 9.56
N GLU A 115 12.19 16.82 9.98
CA GLU A 115 13.10 17.90 9.60
C GLU A 115 14.58 17.52 9.86
N PRO A 116 15.48 17.57 8.85
CA PRO A 116 15.20 17.87 7.44
C PRO A 116 14.68 16.63 6.69
N VAL A 117 14.23 16.83 5.44
CA VAL A 117 13.91 15.74 4.49
C VAL A 117 14.74 15.88 3.22
N ARG A 118 15.30 14.77 2.74
CA ARG A 118 16.24 14.72 1.60
C ARG A 118 16.01 13.47 0.76
N ILE A 119 16.45 13.53 -0.49
CA ILE A 119 16.48 12.39 -1.41
C ILE A 119 17.77 12.39 -2.23
N ALA A 120 18.29 11.20 -2.52
CA ALA A 120 19.48 11.01 -3.33
C ALA A 120 19.39 9.70 -4.12
N ARG A 121 20.19 9.55 -5.17
CA ARG A 121 20.42 8.22 -5.77
C ARG A 121 21.28 7.39 -4.83
N ARG A 122 20.91 6.13 -4.64
CA ARG A 122 21.68 5.19 -3.81
C ARG A 122 22.85 4.64 -4.61
N ALA A 123 24.02 4.53 -3.97
CA ALA A 123 25.19 3.88 -4.55
C ALA A 123 25.24 2.39 -4.17
N ALA A 124 25.29 2.10 -2.87
CA ALA A 124 25.27 0.75 -2.31
C ALA A 124 25.09 0.82 -0.80
N GLY A 125 24.36 -0.13 -0.20
CA GLY A 125 24.10 -0.09 1.23
C GLY A 125 23.41 1.23 1.62
N PRO A 126 23.84 1.92 2.70
CA PRO A 126 23.32 3.25 3.02
C PRO A 126 24.02 4.37 2.23
N ALA A 127 25.05 4.08 1.42
CA ALA A 127 25.85 5.10 0.74
C ALA A 127 25.10 5.73 -0.45
N LEU A 128 25.33 7.03 -0.65
CA LEU A 128 24.70 7.83 -1.68
C LEU A 128 25.64 8.09 -2.86
N VAL A 129 25.09 8.28 -4.06
CA VAL A 129 25.86 8.73 -5.23
C VAL A 129 26.26 10.19 -5.02
N PRO A 130 27.56 10.55 -5.09
CA PRO A 130 28.01 11.92 -4.87
C PRO A 130 27.32 12.94 -5.78
N GLY A 131 26.90 14.07 -5.21
CA GLY A 131 26.28 15.17 -5.95
C GLY A 131 24.80 14.97 -6.31
N THR A 132 24.16 13.89 -5.84
CA THR A 132 22.73 13.63 -6.09
C THR A 132 21.82 13.99 -4.91
N ASP A 133 22.40 14.26 -3.75
CA ASP A 133 21.66 14.65 -2.55
C ASP A 133 20.92 15.98 -2.76
N THR A 134 19.61 15.92 -2.57
CA THR A 134 18.66 17.00 -2.88
C THR A 134 17.74 17.21 -1.69
N ALA A 135 17.61 18.45 -1.22
CA ALA A 135 16.65 18.79 -0.17
C ALA A 135 15.21 18.67 -0.68
N VAL A 136 14.30 18.20 0.15
CA VAL A 136 12.89 17.95 -0.19
C VAL A 136 12.00 18.83 0.68
N PRO A 137 11.58 20.01 0.20
CA PRO A 137 10.77 20.93 0.99
C PRO A 137 9.28 20.54 0.99
N PHE A 138 8.56 21.05 1.97
CA PHE A 138 7.11 20.95 2.09
C PHE A 138 6.53 22.36 2.27
N GLY A 139 5.83 22.86 1.24
CA GLY A 139 5.33 24.24 1.24
C GLY A 139 6.45 25.29 1.36
N GLY A 140 7.63 24.99 0.82
CA GLY A 140 8.83 25.82 0.86
C GLY A 140 9.66 25.73 2.15
N ALA A 141 9.26 24.92 3.14
CA ALA A 141 10.03 24.71 4.37
C ALA A 141 10.84 23.40 4.31
N ASP A 142 11.94 23.33 5.04
CA ASP A 142 12.84 22.15 5.09
C ASP A 142 12.26 20.93 5.83
N GLY A 143 11.06 21.07 6.39
CA GLY A 143 10.39 20.05 7.18
C GLY A 143 8.88 20.20 7.18
N VAL A 144 8.20 19.21 7.76
CA VAL A 144 6.75 19.13 7.84
C VAL A 144 6.30 18.51 9.16
N THR A 145 5.16 18.95 9.68
CA THR A 145 4.48 18.28 10.80
C THR A 145 3.20 17.63 10.30
N ILE A 146 3.11 16.31 10.43
CA ILE A 146 1.98 15.52 9.92
C ILE A 146 1.11 15.10 11.09
N ALA A 147 -0.17 15.47 11.06
CA ALA A 147 -1.15 15.08 12.07
C ALA A 147 -1.40 13.55 12.07
N PRO A 148 -1.92 12.98 13.17
CA PRO A 148 -2.38 11.59 13.21
C PRO A 148 -3.39 11.31 12.10
N GLY A 149 -3.28 10.17 11.43
CA GLY A 149 -4.22 9.77 10.39
C GLY A 149 -4.05 10.55 9.07
N ALA A 150 -2.94 11.26 8.88
CA ALA A 150 -2.71 12.08 7.69
C ALA A 150 -1.45 11.66 6.91
N GLU A 151 -1.40 12.08 5.64
CA GLU A 151 -0.22 12.03 4.78
C GLU A 151 0.14 13.45 4.34
N ALA A 152 1.40 13.68 3.99
CA ALA A 152 1.88 14.90 3.36
C ALA A 152 2.63 14.57 2.07
N ILE A 153 2.38 15.36 1.03
CA ILE A 153 3.10 15.30 -0.25
C ILE A 153 4.08 16.47 -0.27
N SER A 154 5.34 16.22 -0.63
CA SER A 154 6.36 17.26 -0.73
C SER A 154 6.13 18.19 -1.92
N ASP A 155 6.87 19.29 -1.94
CA ASP A 155 7.05 20.08 -3.15
C ASP A 155 7.81 19.26 -4.21
N ALA A 156 7.76 19.73 -5.46
CA ALA A 156 8.51 19.14 -6.56
C ALA A 156 10.00 19.46 -6.43
N VAL A 157 10.86 18.46 -6.63
CA VAL A 157 12.32 18.61 -6.62
C VAL A 157 12.94 18.03 -7.89
N ALA A 158 14.02 18.65 -8.35
CA ALA A 158 14.76 18.19 -9.51
C ALA A 158 15.82 17.15 -9.07
N LEU A 159 15.63 15.90 -9.48
CA LEU A 159 16.60 14.82 -9.33
C LEU A 159 16.38 13.85 -10.49
N SER A 160 17.42 13.64 -11.31
CA SER A 160 17.36 12.71 -12.44
C SER A 160 17.83 11.32 -12.04
N PHE A 161 17.04 10.31 -12.36
CA PHE A 161 17.34 8.89 -12.15
C PHE A 161 16.71 8.06 -13.27
N ALA A 162 17.29 6.90 -13.55
CA ALA A 162 16.83 5.97 -14.58
C ALA A 162 15.91 4.88 -13.99
N ASP A 163 15.19 4.19 -14.86
CA ASP A 163 14.43 2.98 -14.52
C ASP A 163 15.36 1.96 -13.83
N GLY A 164 14.93 1.43 -12.68
CA GLY A 164 15.70 0.49 -11.88
C GLY A 164 16.82 1.11 -11.02
N ASP A 165 17.02 2.43 -11.04
CA ASP A 165 17.85 3.09 -10.02
C ASP A 165 17.17 3.03 -8.65
N ASP A 166 17.94 2.74 -7.60
CA ASP A 166 17.46 2.91 -6.22
C ASP A 166 17.59 4.36 -5.76
N LEU A 167 16.59 4.84 -5.02
CA LEU A 167 16.60 6.14 -4.34
C LEU A 167 16.67 5.95 -2.83
N ALA A 168 17.37 6.85 -2.13
CA ALA A 168 17.45 6.89 -0.69
C ALA A 168 16.77 8.16 -0.16
N ILE A 169 15.64 7.99 0.52
CA ILE A 169 14.89 9.07 1.17
C ILE A 169 15.37 9.16 2.61
N SER A 170 16.06 10.25 2.95
CA SER A 170 16.60 10.48 4.28
C SER A 170 15.80 11.55 5.01
N PHE A 171 15.39 11.29 6.25
CA PHE A 171 14.70 12.27 7.07
C PHE A 171 15.03 12.09 8.55
N ARG A 172 14.96 13.17 9.32
CA ARG A 172 14.98 13.08 10.79
C ARG A 172 13.57 13.23 11.33
N VAL A 173 13.23 12.36 12.27
CA VAL A 173 12.08 12.58 13.15
C VAL A 173 12.54 13.38 14.35
N VAL A 174 11.95 14.56 14.56
CA VAL A 174 12.31 15.45 15.66
C VAL A 174 11.51 15.07 16.91
N GLY A 175 12.20 14.84 18.02
CA GLY A 175 11.57 14.41 19.27
C GLY A 175 10.93 13.02 19.15
N ASN A 176 9.86 12.78 19.90
CA ASN A 176 9.22 11.47 19.98
C ASN A 176 8.04 11.36 19.00
N SER A 177 8.02 10.33 18.15
CA SER A 177 6.92 10.12 17.20
C SER A 177 5.67 9.51 17.84
N GLY A 178 5.81 8.77 18.93
CA GLY A 178 4.82 7.75 19.31
C GLY A 178 4.83 6.58 18.32
N PRO A 179 3.77 5.74 18.29
CA PRO A 179 3.69 4.61 17.36
C PRO A 179 3.91 5.05 15.93
N MET A 180 4.81 4.35 15.22
CA MET A 180 5.25 4.76 13.90
C MET A 180 4.41 4.12 12.80
N THR A 181 4.01 4.90 11.80
CA THR A 181 3.47 4.31 10.56
C THR A 181 4.59 3.56 9.86
N TRP A 182 4.38 2.28 9.59
CA TRP A 182 5.35 1.49 8.85
C TRP A 182 4.69 0.46 7.93
N HIS A 183 5.44 0.07 6.92
CA HIS A 183 5.21 -1.12 6.13
C HIS A 183 6.19 -2.20 6.64
N ALA A 184 5.64 -3.27 7.20
CA ALA A 184 6.37 -4.17 8.11
C ALA A 184 7.47 -4.98 7.43
N VAL A 185 7.33 -5.31 6.15
CA VAL A 185 8.29 -6.19 5.46
C VAL A 185 8.58 -5.71 4.05
N SER A 186 9.59 -4.86 3.90
CA SER A 186 10.10 -4.38 2.62
C SER A 186 10.93 -5.40 1.86
N PHE A 187 11.54 -6.36 2.57
CA PHE A 187 12.64 -7.22 2.11
C PHE A 187 13.85 -6.48 1.50
N GLY A 188 13.78 -5.17 1.26
CA GLY A 188 14.92 -4.26 1.10
C GLY A 188 15.48 -3.79 2.45
N LEU A 189 16.78 -3.49 2.48
CA LEU A 189 17.49 -2.96 3.63
C LEU A 189 17.32 -1.45 3.73
N ASN A 190 16.84 -1.04 4.89
CA ASN A 190 16.63 0.34 5.30
C ASN A 190 17.54 0.66 6.48
N TYR A 191 17.87 1.93 6.68
CA TYR A 191 18.89 2.31 7.64
C TYR A 191 18.39 3.37 8.62
N VAL A 192 18.75 3.25 9.88
CA VAL A 192 18.28 4.11 10.97
C VAL A 192 19.47 4.47 11.86
N SER A 193 19.57 5.73 12.29
CA SER A 193 20.53 6.14 13.31
C SER A 193 20.08 5.67 14.70
N LEU A 194 20.93 5.81 15.72
CA LEU A 194 20.51 5.54 17.10
C LEU A 194 19.48 6.57 17.60
N PRO A 195 18.62 6.18 18.57
CA PRO A 195 17.78 7.14 19.30
C PRO A 195 18.60 8.25 19.93
N GLY A 196 18.15 9.50 19.78
CA GLY A 196 18.85 10.70 20.20
C GLY A 196 20.06 11.07 19.34
N GLY A 197 20.26 10.40 18.21
CA GLY A 197 21.37 10.65 17.27
C GLY A 197 21.23 11.97 16.49
N GLY A 198 20.05 12.59 16.51
CA GLY A 198 19.78 13.85 15.82
C GLY A 198 19.79 13.72 14.30
N ASP A 199 20.19 14.80 13.63
CA ASP A 199 20.27 14.88 12.16
C ASP A 199 21.60 14.33 11.66
N VAL A 200 21.54 13.23 10.93
CA VAL A 200 22.65 12.65 10.17
C VAL A 200 22.27 12.41 8.71
N THR A 201 21.19 13.05 8.23
CA THR A 201 20.63 12.86 6.89
C THR A 201 21.62 13.17 5.76
N LEU A 202 22.56 14.07 6.02
CA LEU A 202 23.61 14.50 5.10
C LEU A 202 24.83 13.57 5.04
N ASP A 203 24.92 12.51 5.85
CA ASP A 203 26.06 11.58 5.79
C ASP A 203 26.02 10.78 4.47
N PRO A 204 26.93 11.05 3.52
CA PRO A 204 26.89 10.42 2.20
C PRO A 204 27.38 8.97 2.23
N THR A 205 28.14 8.60 3.27
CA THR A 205 28.62 7.23 3.47
C THR A 205 27.56 6.37 4.14
N GLY A 206 26.71 7.00 4.94
CA GLY A 206 25.71 6.32 5.75
C GLY A 206 26.29 5.63 6.99
N ALA A 207 27.55 5.88 7.35
CA ALA A 207 28.21 5.30 8.51
C ALA A 207 27.52 5.63 9.85
N GLN A 208 26.77 6.74 9.91
CA GLN A 208 25.99 7.12 11.09
C GLN A 208 24.63 6.41 11.19
N PHE A 209 24.19 5.71 10.14
CA PHE A 209 23.00 4.86 10.18
C PHE A 209 23.39 3.45 10.61
N THR A 210 23.64 3.29 11.90
CA THR A 210 24.22 2.07 12.48
C THR A 210 23.22 0.94 12.66
N GLN A 211 21.92 1.18 12.43
CA GLN A 211 20.88 0.17 12.54
C GLN A 211 20.32 -0.15 11.15
N VAL A 212 20.04 -1.43 10.92
CA VAL A 212 19.43 -1.93 9.69
C VAL A 212 18.02 -2.41 10.01
N SER A 213 17.10 -2.20 9.08
CA SER A 213 15.72 -2.65 9.15
C SER A 213 15.28 -3.21 7.81
N VAL A 214 14.30 -4.12 7.84
CA VAL A 214 13.60 -4.62 6.65
C VAL A 214 12.17 -4.07 6.58
N GLY A 215 11.91 -2.91 7.17
CA GLY A 215 10.63 -2.21 7.07
C GLY A 215 10.81 -0.79 6.56
N TRP A 216 9.82 -0.29 5.81
CA TRP A 216 9.75 1.13 5.44
C TRP A 216 8.98 1.90 6.49
N PHE A 217 9.61 2.91 7.08
CA PHE A 217 8.99 3.79 8.07
C PHE A 217 8.57 5.11 7.41
N PHE A 218 7.35 5.54 7.70
CA PHE A 218 6.79 6.85 7.34
C PHE A 218 6.77 7.22 5.84
N VAL A 219 7.34 6.45 4.92
CA VAL A 219 7.30 6.72 3.47
C VAL A 219 6.24 5.84 2.82
N SER A 220 5.35 6.44 2.02
CA SER A 220 4.25 5.73 1.35
C SER A 220 4.19 5.92 -0.17
N GLY A 221 5.06 6.76 -0.74
CA GLY A 221 5.13 6.90 -2.19
C GLY A 221 6.20 7.86 -2.71
N VAL A 222 6.54 7.66 -3.99
CA VAL A 222 7.31 8.58 -4.82
C VAL A 222 6.54 8.78 -6.11
N ASP A 223 6.29 10.04 -6.47
CA ASP A 223 5.65 10.41 -7.74
C ASP A 223 6.67 11.18 -8.61
N VAL A 224 6.61 11.01 -9.93
CA VAL A 224 7.35 11.81 -10.91
C VAL A 224 6.40 12.65 -11.75
N LEU A 225 6.83 13.83 -12.16
CA LEU A 225 6.09 14.66 -13.11
C LEU A 225 6.34 14.12 -14.53
N ALA A 226 5.32 13.48 -15.11
CA ALA A 226 5.38 12.81 -16.40
C ALA A 226 4.02 12.93 -17.14
N PRO A 227 3.66 14.12 -17.65
CA PRO A 227 2.36 14.36 -18.29
C PRO A 227 2.13 13.55 -19.58
N GLU A 228 3.19 13.04 -20.21
CA GLU A 228 3.12 12.24 -21.43
C GLU A 228 3.14 10.72 -21.17
N SER A 229 3.23 10.29 -19.90
CA SER A 229 3.25 8.88 -19.52
C SER A 229 1.87 8.24 -19.69
N ASP A 230 1.84 6.93 -19.93
CA ASP A 230 0.62 6.12 -19.95
C ASP A 230 0.05 5.87 -18.53
N GLY A 231 0.75 6.29 -17.47
CA GLY A 231 0.27 6.30 -16.09
C GLY A 231 0.89 5.22 -15.20
N ALA A 232 0.15 4.79 -14.18
CA ALA A 232 0.59 3.77 -13.23
C ALA A 232 -0.40 2.60 -13.12
N ILE A 233 0.15 1.43 -12.85
CA ILE A 233 -0.56 0.20 -12.54
C ILE A 233 -0.41 -0.05 -11.03
N VAL A 234 -1.51 -0.26 -10.32
CA VAL A 234 -1.45 -0.72 -8.92
C VAL A 234 -1.57 -2.24 -8.87
N THR A 235 -0.69 -2.91 -8.12
CA THR A 235 -0.84 -4.32 -7.78
C THR A 235 -1.33 -4.43 -6.33
N LEU A 236 -2.61 -4.73 -6.16
CA LEU A 236 -3.26 -4.86 -4.86
C LEU A 236 -3.26 -6.32 -4.43
N GLY A 237 -2.74 -6.61 -3.24
CA GLY A 237 -2.76 -7.97 -2.72
C GLY A 237 -2.19 -8.17 -1.33
N ASP A 238 -1.83 -9.42 -1.06
CA ASP A 238 -1.31 -9.91 0.22
C ASP A 238 0.23 -10.08 0.21
N SER A 239 0.76 -10.99 1.06
CA SER A 239 2.19 -11.31 1.18
C SER A 239 2.83 -11.75 -0.12
N ILE A 240 2.08 -12.39 -1.02
CA ILE A 240 2.62 -12.83 -2.31
C ILE A 240 2.87 -11.61 -3.21
N THR A 241 1.97 -10.63 -3.19
CA THR A 241 2.16 -9.36 -3.92
C THR A 241 3.21 -8.48 -3.25
N ASP A 242 3.25 -8.48 -1.92
CA ASP A 242 4.24 -7.76 -1.13
C ASP A 242 5.68 -8.23 -1.43
N GLY A 243 5.82 -9.51 -1.80
CA GLY A 243 7.11 -10.11 -2.15
C GLY A 243 7.72 -10.94 -1.03
N ALA A 244 6.88 -11.58 -0.21
CA ALA A 244 7.33 -12.40 0.90
C ALA A 244 8.39 -13.42 0.50
N TYR A 245 9.50 -13.42 1.26
CA TYR A 245 10.68 -14.25 1.06
C TYR A 245 11.46 -14.01 -0.24
N GLU A 246 11.28 -12.85 -0.90
CA GLU A 246 12.24 -12.46 -1.92
C GLU A 246 13.67 -12.39 -1.32
N VAL A 247 14.67 -12.62 -2.17
CA VAL A 247 16.06 -12.41 -1.75
C VAL A 247 16.25 -10.91 -1.56
N PRO A 248 16.68 -10.45 -0.37
CA PRO A 248 16.83 -9.03 -0.11
C PRO A 248 17.68 -8.33 -1.15
N GLU A 249 17.33 -7.08 -1.47
CA GLU A 249 18.05 -6.22 -2.41
C GLU A 249 18.00 -6.66 -3.88
N THR A 250 17.25 -7.70 -4.22
CA THR A 250 17.16 -8.17 -5.61
C THR A 250 16.02 -7.56 -6.39
N ASN A 251 14.98 -7.06 -5.72
CA ASN A 251 13.75 -6.55 -6.34
C ASN A 251 13.20 -7.53 -7.38
N THR A 252 12.99 -8.78 -6.96
CA THR A 252 12.55 -9.89 -7.83
C THR A 252 11.13 -10.35 -7.53
N ARG A 253 10.29 -9.42 -7.05
CA ARG A 253 8.86 -9.65 -6.83
C ARG A 253 8.15 -9.67 -8.17
N TRP A 254 6.95 -10.25 -8.24
CA TRP A 254 6.21 -10.27 -9.51
C TRP A 254 5.82 -8.87 -10.02
N PRO A 255 5.55 -7.84 -9.18
CA PRO A 255 5.35 -6.48 -9.66
C PRO A 255 6.61 -5.87 -10.27
N ASP A 256 7.80 -6.21 -9.75
CA ASP A 256 9.08 -5.74 -10.29
C ASP A 256 9.34 -6.35 -11.68
N PHE A 257 9.09 -7.65 -11.85
CA PHE A 257 9.16 -8.30 -13.16
C PHE A 257 8.08 -7.80 -14.12
N LEU A 258 6.89 -7.41 -13.63
CA LEU A 258 5.86 -6.78 -14.46
C LEU A 258 6.36 -5.43 -15.00
N ALA A 259 7.00 -4.61 -14.17
CA ALA A 259 7.61 -3.35 -14.59
C ALA A 259 8.68 -3.59 -15.68
N GLN A 260 9.56 -4.58 -15.50
CA GLN A 260 10.56 -4.95 -16.51
C GLN A 260 9.93 -5.39 -17.84
N ARG A 261 8.78 -6.09 -17.80
CA ARG A 261 8.05 -6.49 -19.01
C ARG A 261 7.46 -5.27 -19.73
N LEU A 262 6.97 -4.27 -19.00
CA LEU A 262 6.45 -3.02 -19.58
C LEU A 262 7.56 -2.21 -20.26
N ASP A 263 8.71 -2.04 -19.59
CA ASP A 263 9.89 -1.38 -20.17
C ASP A 263 10.37 -2.09 -21.44
N THR A 264 10.50 -3.43 -21.39
CA THR A 264 10.87 -4.24 -22.56
C THR A 264 9.88 -4.10 -23.72
N ALA A 265 8.60 -3.90 -23.41
CA ALA A 265 7.54 -3.68 -24.40
C ALA A 265 7.46 -2.23 -24.90
N GLY A 266 8.25 -1.30 -24.34
CA GLY A 266 8.21 0.12 -24.65
C GLY A 266 6.94 0.82 -24.16
N VAL A 267 6.32 0.32 -23.08
CA VAL A 267 5.13 0.92 -22.45
C VAL A 267 5.59 1.84 -21.32
N ASP A 268 5.27 3.13 -21.41
CA ASP A 268 5.66 4.14 -20.41
C ASP A 268 4.69 4.16 -19.22
N MET A 269 4.59 3.04 -18.50
CA MET A 269 3.80 2.90 -17.28
C MET A 269 4.65 2.43 -16.10
N ALA A 270 4.40 3.00 -14.93
CA ALA A 270 4.96 2.52 -13.67
C ALA A 270 4.11 1.41 -13.03
N VAL A 271 4.71 0.63 -12.15
CA VAL A 271 4.03 -0.36 -11.31
C VAL A 271 4.19 -0.01 -9.83
N LEU A 272 3.07 0.03 -9.11
CA LEU A 272 2.96 0.37 -7.69
C LEU A 272 2.57 -0.86 -6.88
N ASN A 273 3.46 -1.32 -6.01
CA ASN A 273 3.19 -2.45 -5.14
C ASN A 273 2.39 -2.03 -3.90
N GLN A 274 1.14 -2.50 -3.79
CA GLN A 274 0.27 -2.28 -2.65
C GLN A 274 -0.06 -3.60 -1.94
N GLY A 275 0.89 -4.54 -1.95
CA GLY A 275 0.88 -5.73 -1.12
C GLY A 275 0.92 -5.39 0.38
N ILE A 276 0.24 -6.19 1.19
CA ILE A 276 0.36 -6.19 2.65
C ILE A 276 0.46 -7.65 3.08
N ASN A 277 1.53 -8.03 3.77
CA ASN A 277 1.64 -9.39 4.30
C ASN A 277 0.40 -9.82 5.12
N SER A 278 -0.05 -11.06 4.94
CA SER A 278 -1.23 -11.63 5.62
C SER A 278 -2.56 -10.90 5.37
N ASN A 279 -2.61 -9.92 4.45
CA ASN A 279 -3.82 -9.12 4.19
C ASN A 279 -4.96 -9.97 3.61
N THR A 280 -6.16 -9.47 3.85
CA THR A 280 -7.44 -10.09 3.50
C THR A 280 -8.29 -9.11 2.70
N VAL A 281 -9.20 -9.65 1.89
CA VAL A 281 -10.09 -8.86 1.06
C VAL A 281 -11.17 -8.17 1.91
N THR A 282 -11.89 -8.94 2.73
CA THR A 282 -13.16 -8.49 3.32
C THR A 282 -13.09 -8.07 4.79
N GLU A 283 -12.26 -8.74 5.59
CA GLU A 283 -12.25 -8.53 7.05
C GLU A 283 -10.83 -8.39 7.59
N ALA A 284 -10.54 -7.25 8.23
CA ALA A 284 -9.28 -7.07 8.95
C ALA A 284 -9.35 -7.86 10.27
N ALA A 285 -8.47 -8.86 10.44
CA ALA A 285 -8.31 -9.47 11.76
C ALA A 285 -7.52 -8.52 12.66
N VAL A 286 -8.19 -7.93 13.65
CA VAL A 286 -7.56 -7.16 14.73
C VAL A 286 -8.07 -7.74 16.04
N PHE A 287 -7.38 -8.74 16.57
CA PHE A 287 -7.68 -9.32 17.87
C PHE A 287 -6.43 -9.36 18.75
N ASP A 288 -6.63 -9.18 20.06
CA ASP A 288 -5.60 -9.41 21.07
C ASP A 288 -5.09 -10.85 20.95
N GLY A 289 -3.81 -11.01 20.59
CA GLY A 289 -3.14 -12.31 20.46
C GLY A 289 -3.07 -12.87 19.03
N GLU A 290 -3.65 -12.20 18.03
CA GLU A 290 -3.49 -12.58 16.61
C GLU A 290 -2.46 -11.71 15.87
N VAL A 291 -1.90 -12.28 14.78
CA VAL A 291 -1.03 -11.55 13.86
C VAL A 291 -1.80 -10.40 13.24
N PHE A 292 -1.37 -9.16 13.47
CA PHE A 292 -1.96 -7.97 12.85
C PHE A 292 -1.84 -8.09 11.32
N LYS A 293 -2.96 -8.03 10.56
CA LYS A 293 -3.01 -8.26 9.09
C LYS A 293 -3.11 -6.98 8.24
N GLY A 294 -3.01 -5.82 8.89
CA GLY A 294 -3.35 -4.52 8.30
C GLY A 294 -4.85 -4.36 8.00
N PRO A 295 -5.29 -3.19 7.51
CA PRO A 295 -6.67 -2.98 7.06
C PRO A 295 -6.98 -3.86 5.84
N ALA A 296 -8.17 -4.44 5.76
CA ALA A 296 -8.60 -5.24 4.61
C ALA A 296 -8.57 -4.43 3.30
N ALA A 297 -8.37 -5.10 2.18
CA ALA A 297 -8.27 -4.50 0.84
C ALA A 297 -9.44 -3.54 0.54
N GLU A 298 -10.68 -3.93 0.90
CA GLU A 298 -11.85 -3.07 0.71
C GLU A 298 -11.79 -1.76 1.49
N ALA A 299 -11.25 -1.79 2.72
CA ALA A 299 -11.13 -0.62 3.59
C ALA A 299 -10.02 0.34 3.12
N ARG A 300 -8.95 -0.18 2.51
CA ARG A 300 -7.80 0.62 2.06
C ARG A 300 -7.83 1.02 0.59
N PHE A 301 -8.77 0.51 -0.20
CA PHE A 301 -8.80 0.69 -1.65
C PHE A 301 -8.73 2.15 -2.12
N ASP A 302 -9.51 3.06 -1.53
CA ASP A 302 -9.48 4.47 -1.95
C ASP A 302 -8.12 5.12 -1.72
N ARG A 303 -7.45 4.77 -0.62
CA ARG A 303 -6.13 5.29 -0.26
C ARG A 303 -5.03 4.68 -1.13
N ASP A 304 -5.01 3.36 -1.24
CA ASP A 304 -3.90 2.59 -1.81
C ASP A 304 -4.02 2.44 -3.33
N VAL A 305 -5.23 2.58 -3.88
CA VAL A 305 -5.48 2.53 -5.33
C VAL A 305 -5.82 3.93 -5.84
N LEU A 306 -7.02 4.44 -5.54
CA LEU A 306 -7.55 5.65 -6.17
C LEU A 306 -6.79 6.93 -5.79
N GLY A 307 -6.15 6.94 -4.62
CA GLY A 307 -5.34 8.04 -4.12
C GLY A 307 -3.92 8.10 -4.67
N ARG A 308 -3.52 7.14 -5.51
CA ARG A 308 -2.19 7.11 -6.12
C ARG A 308 -2.15 7.91 -7.42
N SER A 309 -1.07 8.67 -7.60
CA SER A 309 -0.91 9.58 -8.73
C SER A 309 -0.85 8.82 -10.05
N GLY A 310 -1.60 9.29 -11.04
CA GLY A 310 -1.56 8.77 -12.40
C GLY A 310 -2.05 7.32 -12.55
N VAL A 311 -2.72 6.73 -11.55
CA VAL A 311 -3.22 5.35 -11.69
C VAL A 311 -4.21 5.26 -12.85
N ARG A 312 -4.06 4.22 -13.67
CA ARG A 312 -4.89 3.92 -14.84
C ARG A 312 -5.32 2.46 -14.89
N ALA A 313 -4.59 1.57 -14.23
CA ALA A 313 -4.92 0.16 -14.19
C ALA A 313 -4.64 -0.46 -12.81
N ILE A 314 -5.27 -1.60 -12.55
CA ILE A 314 -5.07 -2.38 -11.35
C ILE A 314 -5.02 -3.88 -11.67
N VAL A 315 -4.11 -4.59 -11.00
CA VAL A 315 -4.15 -6.04 -10.84
C VAL A 315 -4.61 -6.35 -9.43
N ILE A 316 -5.72 -7.08 -9.28
CA ILE A 316 -6.27 -7.50 -7.99
C ILE A 316 -5.93 -8.97 -7.78
N PHE A 317 -5.13 -9.28 -6.76
CA PHE A 317 -4.73 -10.65 -6.43
C PHE A 317 -4.61 -10.82 -4.92
N GLU A 318 -5.67 -11.32 -4.31
CA GLU A 318 -5.80 -11.48 -2.87
C GLU A 318 -6.91 -12.49 -2.52
N GLY A 319 -6.93 -13.03 -1.31
CA GLY A 319 -8.02 -13.88 -0.82
C GLY A 319 -7.58 -15.20 -0.20
N THR A 320 -6.32 -15.59 -0.35
CA THR A 320 -5.82 -16.85 0.25
C THR A 320 -5.86 -16.81 1.79
N ASN A 321 -5.62 -15.63 2.38
CA ASN A 321 -5.69 -15.43 3.82
C ASN A 321 -7.13 -15.39 4.35
N ASP A 322 -8.09 -14.91 3.55
CA ASP A 322 -9.52 -14.97 3.89
C ASP A 322 -9.97 -16.43 4.04
N LEU A 323 -9.57 -17.30 3.09
CA LEU A 323 -9.87 -18.74 3.17
C LEU A 323 -9.25 -19.38 4.43
N THR A 324 -8.01 -19.01 4.77
CA THR A 324 -7.35 -19.48 6.01
C THR A 324 -8.07 -18.96 7.26
N SER A 325 -8.71 -17.79 7.17
CA SER A 325 -9.50 -17.20 8.25
C SER A 325 -10.93 -17.77 8.31
N GLY A 326 -11.26 -18.77 7.48
CA GLY A 326 -12.56 -19.46 7.47
C GLY A 326 -13.65 -18.80 6.62
N ILE A 327 -13.30 -17.79 5.82
CA ILE A 327 -14.24 -17.18 4.88
C ILE A 327 -14.39 -18.11 3.67
N ASN A 328 -15.63 -18.39 3.26
CA ASN A 328 -15.88 -19.26 2.09
C ASN A 328 -15.58 -18.54 0.76
N GLY A 329 -15.36 -19.32 -0.30
CA GLY A 329 -14.91 -18.82 -1.59
C GLY A 329 -15.89 -17.87 -2.27
N ASP A 330 -17.21 -18.11 -2.16
CA ASP A 330 -18.20 -17.20 -2.73
C ASP A 330 -18.16 -15.80 -2.05
N ALA A 331 -17.93 -15.75 -0.73
CA ALA A 331 -17.79 -14.49 0.01
C ALA A 331 -16.49 -13.75 -0.35
N VAL A 332 -15.37 -14.48 -0.48
CA VAL A 332 -14.09 -13.91 -0.95
C VAL A 332 -14.25 -13.31 -2.35
N TYR A 333 -14.80 -14.08 -3.29
CA TYR A 333 -15.04 -13.60 -4.65
C TYR A 333 -16.00 -12.40 -4.67
N ALA A 334 -17.03 -12.36 -3.82
CA ALA A 334 -17.91 -11.19 -3.73
C ALA A 334 -17.14 -9.92 -3.30
N GLY A 335 -16.16 -10.03 -2.40
CA GLY A 335 -15.26 -8.92 -2.05
C GLY A 335 -14.37 -8.49 -3.21
N LEU A 336 -13.74 -9.45 -3.87
CA LEU A 336 -12.92 -9.21 -5.07
C LEU A 336 -13.73 -8.52 -6.18
N ARG A 337 -14.98 -8.94 -6.41
CA ARG A 337 -15.90 -8.31 -7.36
C ARG A 337 -16.19 -6.85 -6.99
N ARG A 338 -16.45 -6.55 -5.71
CA ARG A 338 -16.67 -5.16 -5.27
C ARG A 338 -15.46 -4.26 -5.51
N LEU A 339 -14.24 -4.78 -5.34
CA LEU A 339 -13.01 -4.05 -5.68
C LEU A 339 -12.92 -3.79 -7.19
N ALA A 340 -13.19 -4.80 -8.02
CA ALA A 340 -13.21 -4.66 -9.48
C ALA A 340 -14.26 -3.65 -9.95
N ASP A 341 -15.48 -3.70 -9.39
CA ASP A 341 -16.56 -2.75 -9.71
C ASP A 341 -16.18 -1.32 -9.34
N ARG A 342 -15.54 -1.12 -8.17
CA ARG A 342 -15.03 0.20 -7.76
C ARG A 342 -13.94 0.72 -8.69
N ALA A 343 -13.02 -0.14 -9.11
CA ALA A 343 -11.98 0.21 -10.08
C ALA A 343 -12.58 0.61 -11.43
N GLN A 344 -13.50 -0.19 -11.97
CA GLN A 344 -14.20 0.10 -13.23
C GLN A 344 -15.03 1.38 -13.14
N ALA A 345 -15.73 1.60 -12.01
CA ALA A 345 -16.49 2.84 -11.78
C ALA A 345 -15.61 4.09 -11.73
N ALA A 346 -14.34 3.94 -11.33
CA ALA A 346 -13.32 4.98 -11.36
C ALA A 346 -12.61 5.10 -12.73
N GLY A 347 -12.93 4.23 -13.70
CA GLY A 347 -12.35 4.23 -15.03
C GLY A 347 -11.02 3.47 -15.17
N LEU A 348 -10.67 2.61 -14.22
CA LEU A 348 -9.45 1.81 -14.28
C LEU A 348 -9.62 0.56 -15.15
N CYS A 349 -8.56 0.19 -15.86
CA CYS A 349 -8.40 -1.16 -16.41
C CYS A 349 -8.25 -2.15 -15.26
N VAL A 350 -8.94 -3.29 -15.32
CA VAL A 350 -8.90 -4.29 -14.25
C VAL A 350 -8.40 -5.63 -14.79
N VAL A 351 -7.41 -6.19 -14.11
CA VAL A 351 -7.00 -7.59 -14.24
C VAL A 351 -7.24 -8.30 -12.91
N MET A 352 -7.91 -9.44 -12.96
CA MET A 352 -8.13 -10.31 -11.80
C MET A 352 -7.11 -11.46 -11.82
N GLY A 353 -6.41 -11.63 -10.71
CA GLY A 353 -5.51 -12.77 -10.48
C GLY A 353 -6.25 -13.92 -9.81
N THR A 354 -6.19 -15.12 -10.38
CA THR A 354 -6.68 -16.34 -9.70
C THR A 354 -5.80 -16.65 -8.48
N LEU A 355 -6.39 -17.19 -7.41
CA LEU A 355 -5.66 -17.70 -6.26
C LEU A 355 -4.74 -18.85 -6.68
N MET A 356 -3.44 -18.76 -6.39
CA MET A 356 -2.47 -19.82 -6.71
C MET A 356 -2.73 -21.10 -5.88
N PRO A 357 -2.27 -22.28 -6.32
CA PRO A 357 -2.24 -23.46 -5.47
C PRO A 357 -1.49 -23.18 -4.18
N ARG A 358 -1.99 -23.76 -3.09
CA ARG A 358 -1.42 -23.62 -1.75
C ARG A 358 -1.50 -24.97 -1.06
N ASP A 359 -0.41 -25.37 -0.43
CA ASP A 359 -0.31 -26.58 0.40
C ASP A 359 0.64 -26.28 1.56
N ASP A 360 0.45 -25.12 2.20
CA ASP A 360 1.42 -24.66 3.19
C ASP A 360 1.43 -25.51 4.46
N LEU A 361 2.58 -25.53 5.12
CA LEU A 361 2.84 -26.42 6.24
C LEU A 361 2.76 -25.73 7.62
N ILE A 362 2.69 -24.40 7.66
CA ILE A 362 2.98 -23.62 8.88
C ILE A 362 2.03 -22.44 9.13
N PHE A 363 1.23 -22.05 8.14
CA PHE A 363 0.32 -20.91 8.17
C PHE A 363 -1.16 -21.34 8.19
N GLY A 364 -1.43 -22.62 8.49
CA GLY A 364 -2.78 -23.08 8.86
C GLY A 364 -3.66 -23.48 7.69
N TRP A 365 -3.10 -23.74 6.50
CA TRP A 365 -3.89 -24.23 5.37
C TRP A 365 -4.33 -25.68 5.58
N ASP A 366 -5.64 -25.90 5.63
CA ASP A 366 -6.25 -27.22 5.59
C ASP A 366 -6.78 -27.52 4.19
N ARG A 367 -6.00 -28.27 3.43
CA ARG A 367 -6.35 -28.68 2.06
C ARG A 367 -7.72 -29.37 1.97
N ALA A 368 -8.11 -30.14 2.99
CA ALA A 368 -9.36 -30.91 2.96
C ALA A 368 -10.60 -30.00 2.92
N THR A 369 -10.47 -28.78 3.41
CA THR A 369 -11.57 -27.80 3.49
C THR A 369 -11.36 -26.60 2.58
N MET A 370 -10.12 -26.13 2.40
CA MET A 370 -9.83 -24.85 1.73
C MET A 370 -9.57 -24.96 0.22
N GLU A 371 -9.12 -26.11 -0.30
CA GLU A 371 -8.85 -26.24 -1.74
C GLU A 371 -10.14 -26.14 -2.57
N ALA A 372 -11.24 -26.70 -2.08
CA ALA A 372 -12.53 -26.58 -2.76
C ALA A 372 -13.01 -25.12 -2.81
N GLU A 373 -12.83 -24.35 -1.73
CA GLU A 373 -13.18 -22.94 -1.68
C GLU A 373 -12.29 -22.10 -2.60
N ARG A 374 -10.99 -22.40 -2.67
CA ARG A 374 -10.07 -21.77 -3.62
C ARG A 374 -10.49 -22.00 -5.06
N GLN A 375 -10.89 -23.23 -5.40
CA GLN A 375 -11.41 -23.56 -6.73
C GLN A 375 -12.72 -22.84 -7.04
N THR A 376 -13.59 -22.65 -6.04
CA THR A 376 -14.80 -21.81 -6.18
C THR A 376 -14.44 -20.38 -6.57
N VAL A 377 -13.48 -19.74 -5.87
CA VAL A 377 -13.01 -18.39 -6.21
C VAL A 377 -12.47 -18.35 -7.64
N ASN A 378 -11.58 -19.28 -8.00
CA ASN A 378 -10.95 -19.29 -9.32
C ASN A 378 -11.94 -19.54 -10.45
N ALA A 379 -12.92 -20.42 -10.25
CA ALA A 379 -13.96 -20.69 -11.24
C ALA A 379 -14.79 -19.43 -11.52
N ARG A 380 -15.10 -18.64 -10.49
CA ARG A 380 -15.82 -17.37 -10.62
C ARG A 380 -14.97 -16.31 -11.35
N ILE A 381 -13.70 -16.16 -10.98
CA ILE A 381 -12.77 -15.24 -11.65
C ILE A 381 -12.66 -15.58 -13.14
N ARG A 382 -12.49 -16.86 -13.49
CA ARG A 382 -12.41 -17.30 -14.90
C ARG A 382 -13.71 -17.08 -15.67
N ALA A 383 -14.87 -17.21 -15.00
CA ALA A 383 -16.17 -16.96 -15.64
C ALA A 383 -16.35 -15.48 -16.04
N ASP A 384 -15.74 -14.56 -15.29
CA ASP A 384 -15.82 -13.12 -15.51
C ASP A 384 -14.68 -12.56 -16.40
N ALA A 385 -13.76 -13.41 -16.89
CA ALA A 385 -12.57 -12.99 -17.65
C ALA A 385 -12.83 -12.25 -18.99
N ASN A 386 -14.09 -12.06 -19.38
CA ASN A 386 -14.46 -11.19 -20.50
C ASN A 386 -14.79 -9.75 -20.06
N LEU A 387 -15.11 -9.56 -18.78
CA LEU A 387 -15.39 -8.27 -18.15
C LEU A 387 -14.09 -7.66 -17.60
N GLU A 388 -13.21 -8.51 -17.05
CA GLU A 388 -11.88 -8.16 -16.57
C GLU A 388 -10.81 -8.93 -17.35
N GLY A 389 -9.59 -8.40 -17.44
CA GLY A 389 -8.46 -9.21 -17.87
C GLY A 389 -8.15 -10.32 -16.84
N LEU A 390 -7.55 -11.41 -17.28
CA LEU A 390 -7.25 -12.58 -16.43
C LEU A 390 -5.73 -12.80 -16.34
N ALA A 391 -5.21 -12.77 -15.11
CA ALA A 391 -3.91 -13.34 -14.78
C ALA A 391 -4.12 -14.70 -14.11
N ASP A 392 -4.07 -15.78 -14.89
CA ASP A 392 -4.32 -17.15 -14.39
C ASP A 392 -3.08 -17.70 -13.66
N PHE A 393 -2.77 -17.10 -12.51
CA PHE A 393 -1.68 -17.53 -11.62
C PHE A 393 -1.87 -18.97 -11.13
N ASP A 394 -3.11 -19.45 -11.04
CA ASP A 394 -3.38 -20.84 -10.69
C ASP A 394 -2.75 -21.77 -11.71
N ALA A 395 -3.09 -21.60 -12.98
CA ALA A 395 -2.61 -22.45 -14.06
C ALA A 395 -1.08 -22.44 -14.22
N VAL A 396 -0.43 -21.29 -14.06
CA VAL A 396 1.03 -21.19 -14.27
C VAL A 396 1.85 -21.63 -13.05
N MET A 397 1.26 -21.62 -11.85
CA MET A 397 1.93 -22.02 -10.61
C MET A 397 1.63 -23.46 -10.20
N SER A 398 0.68 -24.12 -10.87
CA SER A 398 0.32 -25.53 -10.70
C SER A 398 1.46 -26.51 -10.98
N ASN A 399 1.50 -27.58 -10.18
CA ASN A 399 2.32 -28.74 -10.43
C ASN A 399 1.86 -29.46 -11.71
N PRO A 400 2.77 -29.86 -12.62
CA PRO A 400 2.40 -30.49 -13.89
C PRO A 400 1.81 -31.91 -13.74
N ILE A 401 1.96 -32.55 -12.58
CA ILE A 401 1.45 -33.91 -12.30
C ILE A 401 0.11 -33.83 -11.55
N ASP A 402 0.01 -32.97 -10.55
CA ASP A 402 -1.22 -32.71 -9.78
C ASP A 402 -1.51 -31.20 -9.81
N PRO A 403 -2.32 -30.71 -10.75
CA PRO A 403 -2.56 -29.27 -10.94
C PRO A 403 -3.16 -28.56 -9.73
N THR A 404 -3.70 -29.31 -8.77
CA THR A 404 -4.26 -28.77 -7.53
C THR A 404 -3.20 -28.52 -6.45
N ARG A 405 -1.91 -28.70 -6.77
CA ARG A 405 -0.78 -28.51 -5.85
C ARG A 405 0.23 -27.49 -6.35
N PRO A 406 0.99 -26.84 -5.46
CA PRO A 406 2.10 -25.97 -5.83
C PRO A 406 3.16 -26.70 -6.65
N ASN A 407 3.69 -26.04 -7.69
CA ASN A 407 4.87 -26.52 -8.39
C ASN A 407 6.12 -26.30 -7.52
N PRO A 408 6.82 -27.35 -7.05
CA PRO A 408 7.94 -27.19 -6.13
C PRO A 408 9.14 -26.44 -6.72
N LEU A 409 9.21 -26.23 -8.04
CA LEU A 409 10.25 -25.41 -8.67
C LEU A 409 9.99 -23.90 -8.52
N TYR A 410 8.74 -23.51 -8.29
CA TYR A 410 8.32 -22.11 -8.28
C TYR A 410 8.05 -21.57 -6.88
N TYR A 411 7.91 -22.45 -5.88
CA TYR A 411 7.59 -22.09 -4.51
C TYR A 411 8.77 -22.26 -3.58
N SER A 412 8.80 -21.42 -2.56
CA SER A 412 9.62 -21.61 -1.37
C SER A 412 9.22 -22.90 -0.65
N PRO A 413 10.08 -23.44 0.24
CA PRO A 413 9.79 -24.68 0.97
C PRO A 413 8.51 -24.65 1.83
N ASP A 414 7.95 -23.46 2.07
CA ASP A 414 6.68 -23.30 2.78
C ASP A 414 5.44 -23.65 1.94
N LEU A 415 5.59 -23.85 0.62
CA LEU A 415 4.51 -24.18 -0.32
C LEU A 415 3.35 -23.16 -0.35
N LEU A 416 3.64 -21.90 0.01
CA LEU A 416 2.76 -20.75 -0.11
C LEU A 416 3.38 -19.67 -0.99
N HIS A 417 4.60 -19.26 -0.65
CA HIS A 417 5.21 -18.10 -1.27
C HIS A 417 6.08 -18.50 -2.46
N PRO A 418 6.04 -17.75 -3.57
CA PRO A 418 6.93 -18.00 -4.70
C PRO A 418 8.41 -17.77 -4.37
N THR A 419 9.28 -18.42 -5.12
CA THR A 419 10.68 -17.98 -5.29
C THR A 419 10.76 -16.89 -6.37
N SER A 420 11.93 -16.28 -6.59
CA SER A 420 12.13 -15.35 -7.71
C SER A 420 11.76 -15.95 -9.08
N ILE A 421 11.95 -17.26 -9.29
CA ILE A 421 11.51 -17.94 -10.52
C ILE A 421 9.98 -17.97 -10.59
N GLY A 422 9.32 -18.31 -9.48
CA GLY A 422 7.86 -18.29 -9.40
C GLY A 422 7.27 -16.89 -9.60
N PHE A 423 7.89 -15.86 -9.01
CA PHE A 423 7.49 -14.47 -9.24
C PHE A 423 7.63 -14.06 -10.70
N GLN A 424 8.69 -14.49 -11.40
CA GLN A 424 8.81 -14.24 -12.84
C GLN A 424 7.73 -14.97 -13.65
N VAL A 425 7.40 -16.22 -13.28
CA VAL A 425 6.31 -16.98 -13.90
C VAL A 425 4.96 -16.26 -13.71
N MET A 426 4.67 -15.78 -12.51
CA MET A 426 3.48 -14.96 -12.25
C MET A 426 3.48 -13.69 -13.10
N ALA A 427 4.56 -12.92 -13.08
CA ALA A 427 4.66 -11.69 -13.84
C ALA A 427 4.38 -11.93 -15.33
N ASN A 428 4.88 -13.02 -15.92
CA ASN A 428 4.64 -13.39 -17.31
C ASN A 428 3.19 -13.74 -17.63
N ALA A 429 2.40 -14.17 -16.65
CA ALA A 429 0.98 -14.50 -16.82
C ALA A 429 0.06 -13.27 -16.82
N VAL A 430 0.56 -12.10 -16.43
CA VAL A 430 -0.21 -10.85 -16.47
C VAL A 430 -0.37 -10.39 -17.93
N PRO A 431 -1.61 -10.22 -18.46
CA PRO A 431 -1.83 -9.78 -19.83
C PRO A 431 -1.63 -8.26 -19.94
N LEU A 432 -0.49 -7.82 -20.50
CA LEU A 432 -0.18 -6.39 -20.64
C LEU A 432 -1.27 -5.67 -21.45
N GLU A 433 -1.79 -6.32 -22.48
CA GLU A 433 -2.83 -5.76 -23.36
C GLU A 433 -4.13 -5.40 -22.63
N ALA A 434 -4.40 -5.99 -21.46
CA ALA A 434 -5.56 -5.67 -20.64
C ALA A 434 -5.33 -4.46 -19.72
N LEU A 435 -4.06 -4.08 -19.48
CA LEU A 435 -3.67 -3.01 -18.56
C LEU A 435 -3.26 -1.73 -19.28
N VAL A 436 -2.88 -1.81 -20.56
CA VAL A 436 -2.27 -0.69 -21.29
C VAL A 436 -3.22 -0.14 -22.37
N PRO A 437 -3.13 1.17 -22.69
CA PRO A 437 -3.94 1.77 -23.74
C PRO A 437 -3.51 1.34 -25.17
N PRO A 438 -4.34 1.59 -26.20
CA PRO A 438 -3.93 1.43 -27.59
C PRO A 438 -2.71 2.31 -27.94
N PRO A 439 -1.83 1.87 -28.87
CA PRO A 439 -1.99 0.71 -29.75
C PRO A 439 -1.47 -0.61 -29.17
N LEU A 440 -0.74 -0.59 -28.05
CA LEU A 440 -0.12 -1.79 -27.46
C LEU A 440 -1.10 -2.66 -26.67
N GLY A 441 -2.21 -2.07 -26.21
CA GLY A 441 -3.27 -2.79 -25.51
C GLY A 441 -4.67 -2.43 -25.96
N ARG A 442 -5.63 -2.82 -25.14
CA ARG A 442 -7.08 -2.74 -25.40
C ARG A 442 -7.82 -2.00 -24.30
N CYS A 443 -7.13 -1.53 -23.26
CA CYS A 443 -7.78 -0.75 -22.24
C CYS A 443 -8.17 0.62 -22.82
N PRO A 444 -9.46 0.99 -22.81
CA PRO A 444 -9.88 2.31 -23.31
C PRO A 444 -9.26 3.43 -22.45
N ARG A 445 -8.81 4.51 -23.10
CA ARG A 445 -8.45 5.77 -22.43
C ARG A 445 -9.69 6.56 -22.05
#